data_AF-A0A3D4SYG2-F1
#
_entry.id   AF-A0A3D4SYG2-F1
#
_cell.length_a   1.000
_cell.length_b   1.000
_cell.length_c   1.000
_cell.angle_alpha   90.00
_cell.angle_beta   90.00
_cell.angle_gamma   90.00
#
_symmetry.space_group_name_H-M   'P 1'
#
loop_
_entity.id
_entity.type
_entity.pdbx_description
1 polymer ?
#
loop_
_entity_poly.entity_id
_entity_poly.type
_entity_poly.pdbx_seq_one_letter_code
_entity_poly.pdbx_strand_id
1 'polypeptide(L)' 'MSVESPNRFTTTTGRIGSRWVVETTTGPVKGHAANGAVAFRGIPYAEQPVDDLRFRRATASQPWHG' A
#
# COMPACT_ATOMS: atom_id res chain seq x y z
N MET A 1 5.45 -19.79 16.22
CA MET A 1 4.95 -18.42 15.99
C MET A 1 5.15 -18.14 14.50
N SER A 2 4.14 -18.43 13.68
CA SER A 2 4.23 -18.20 12.23
C SER A 2 4.03 -16.72 11.96
N VAL A 3 5.05 -16.05 11.42
CA VAL A 3 4.91 -14.71 10.85
C VAL A 3 4.21 -14.86 9.50
N GLU A 4 2.90 -14.66 9.45
CA GLU A 4 2.24 -14.46 8.17
C GLU A 4 2.80 -13.17 7.56
N SER A 5 3.50 -13.30 6.44
CA SER A 5 3.97 -12.15 5.68
C SER A 5 2.75 -11.43 5.10
N PRO A 6 2.56 -10.13 5.38
CA PRO A 6 1.36 -9.40 4.97
C PRO A 6 1.22 -9.23 3.44
N ASN A 7 2.26 -9.53 2.67
CA ASN A 7 2.28 -9.31 1.23
C ASN A 7 2.00 -10.60 0.44
N ARG A 8 0.74 -11.08 0.46
CA ARG A 8 0.30 -12.15 -0.46
C ARG A 8 -0.23 -11.56 -1.76
N PHE A 9 0.46 -11.82 -2.87
CA PHE A 9 -0.05 -11.56 -4.23
C PHE A 9 -0.74 -12.83 -4.76
N THR A 10 -2.06 -12.91 -4.70
CA THR A 10 -2.82 -14.02 -5.30
C THR A 10 -3.05 -13.77 -6.79
N THR A 11 -2.32 -14.49 -7.65
CA THR A 11 -2.63 -14.56 -9.08
C THR A 11 -3.76 -15.58 -9.30
N THR A 12 -5.00 -15.20 -8.98
CA THR A 12 -6.17 -16.04 -9.27
C THR A 12 -6.96 -15.43 -10.42
N THR A 13 -6.93 -16.09 -11.57
CA THR A 13 -7.88 -15.89 -12.66
C THR A 13 -9.31 -16.07 -12.15
N GLY A 14 -10.05 -14.98 -11.94
CA GLY A 14 -11.51 -15.04 -11.70
C GLY A 14 -12.09 -14.14 -10.60
N ARG A 15 -12.08 -12.82 -10.81
CA ARG A 15 -13.18 -11.88 -10.46
C ARG A 15 -12.90 -10.54 -11.16
N ILE A 16 -13.85 -10.03 -11.93
CA ILE A 16 -13.73 -8.74 -12.65
C ILE A 16 -14.02 -7.62 -11.63
N GLY A 17 -13.22 -7.57 -10.58
CA GLY A 17 -13.21 -6.52 -9.57
C GLY A 17 -11.77 -6.40 -9.11
N SER A 18 -11.19 -5.22 -9.32
CA SER A 18 -9.92 -4.80 -8.70
C SER A 18 -8.72 -5.77 -8.84
N ARG A 19 -8.38 -6.18 -10.07
CA ARG A 19 -7.25 -7.07 -10.43
C ARG A 19 -5.92 -6.82 -9.69
N TRP A 20 -5.66 -5.59 -9.23
CA TRP A 20 -4.43 -5.19 -8.57
C TRP A 20 -4.66 -4.41 -7.26
N VAL A 21 -5.67 -4.76 -6.47
CA VAL A 21 -5.82 -4.21 -5.11
C VAL A 21 -5.13 -5.13 -4.10
N VAL A 22 -4.31 -4.53 -3.23
CA VAL A 22 -3.63 -5.22 -2.13
C VAL A 22 -3.98 -4.54 -0.81
N GLU A 23 -4.16 -5.35 0.23
CA GLU A 23 -4.33 -4.85 1.60
C GLU A 23 -2.97 -4.49 2.20
N THR A 24 -2.92 -3.39 2.94
CA THR A 24 -1.74 -2.97 3.71
C THR A 24 -2.14 -2.68 5.15
N THR A 25 -1.16 -2.44 6.03
CA THR A 25 -1.44 -2.07 7.43
C THR A 25 -2.16 -0.74 7.59
N THR A 26 -2.14 0.12 6.56
CA THR A 26 -2.77 1.44 6.56
C THR A 26 -3.98 1.52 5.63
N GLY A 27 -4.35 0.44 4.92
CA GLY A 27 -5.51 0.42 4.03
C GLY A 27 -5.22 -0.17 2.65
N PRO A 28 -6.24 -0.33 1.80
CA PRO A 28 -6.10 -0.93 0.49
C PRO A 28 -5.37 -0.01 -0.49
N VAL A 29 -4.54 -0.59 -1.37
CA VAL A 29 -3.83 0.14 -2.43
C VAL A 29 -4.13 -0.50 -3.78
N LYS A 30 -4.51 0.32 -4.76
CA LYS A 30 -4.71 -0.11 -6.16
C LYS A 30 -3.48 0.16 -7.01
N GLY A 31 -2.94 -0.90 -7.61
CA GLY A 31 -1.86 -0.87 -8.58
C GLY A 31 -2.35 -0.86 -10.04
N HIS A 32 -1.40 -0.91 -10.96
CA HIS A 32 -1.63 -1.04 -12.41
C HIS A 32 -0.52 -1.86 -13.08
N ALA A 33 -0.80 -2.44 -14.25
CA ALA A 33 0.24 -3.10 -15.03
C ALA A 33 1.18 -2.05 -15.65
N ALA A 34 2.49 -2.26 -15.52
CA ALA A 34 3.53 -1.41 -16.08
C ALA A 34 4.78 -2.24 -16.37
N ASN A 35 5.29 -2.18 -17.62
CA ASN A 35 6.55 -2.82 -18.03
C ASN A 35 6.67 -4.30 -17.67
N GLY A 36 5.61 -5.08 -17.87
CA GLY A 36 5.59 -6.51 -17.53
C GLY A 36 5.48 -6.83 -16.03
N ALA A 37 5.28 -5.82 -15.18
CA ALA A 37 5.07 -5.95 -13.74
C ALA A 37 3.79 -5.23 -13.28
N VAL A 38 3.47 -5.34 -11.99
CA VAL A 38 2.42 -4.54 -11.34
C VAL A 38 3.09 -3.45 -10.52
N ALA A 39 2.76 -2.20 -10.81
CA ALA A 39 3.31 -1.04 -10.12
C ALA A 39 2.28 -0.46 -9.14
N PHE A 40 2.74 -0.22 -7.90
CA PHE A 40 2.04 0.53 -6.87
C PHE A 40 2.90 1.76 -6.54
N ARG A 41 2.35 2.96 -6.68
CA ARG A 41 3.11 4.22 -6.62
C ARG A 41 2.42 5.23 -5.71
N GLY A 42 3.21 6.10 -5.09
CA GLY A 42 2.69 7.18 -4.26
C GLY A 42 2.06 6.72 -2.94
N ILE A 43 2.42 5.53 -2.45
CA ILE A 43 1.91 5.02 -1.17
C ILE A 43 2.61 5.78 -0.04
N PRO A 44 1.88 6.51 0.82
CA PRO A 44 2.48 7.16 1.97
C PRO A 44 2.89 6.12 3.01
N TYR A 45 4.13 6.23 3.50
CA TYR A 45 4.63 5.40 4.60
C TYR A 45 4.75 6.19 5.92
N ALA A 46 4.62 7.51 5.84
CA ALA A 46 4.71 8.45 6.94
C ALA A 46 3.83 9.67 6.65
N GLU A 47 3.50 10.44 7.68
CA GLU A 47 2.89 11.76 7.56
C GLU A 47 3.79 12.70 6.74
N GLN A 48 3.15 13.67 6.06
CA GLN A 48 3.90 14.65 5.29
C GLN A 48 4.80 15.48 6.22
N PRO A 49 6.10 15.66 5.91
CA PRO A 49 7.05 16.36 6.79
C PRO A 49 6.94 17.88 6.64
N VAL A 50 5.73 18.42 6.74
CA VAL A 50 5.40 19.85 6.63
C VAL A 50 5.18 20.47 8.01
N ASP A 51 5.16 21.80 8.08
CA ASP A 51 4.90 22.56 9.30
C ASP A 51 5.79 22.11 10.48
N ASP A 52 5.18 21.82 11.64
CA ASP A 52 5.86 21.40 12.87
C ASP A 52 6.55 20.03 12.76
N LEU A 53 6.22 19.25 11.72
CA LEU A 53 6.89 17.98 11.42
C LEU A 53 8.20 18.17 10.66
N ARG A 54 8.48 19.37 10.15
CA ARG A 54 9.73 19.66 9.46
C ARG A 54 10.93 19.45 10.41
N PHE A 55 11.95 18.75 9.92
CA PHE A 55 13.14 18.37 10.69
C PHE A 55 12.88 17.46 11.90
N ARG A 56 11.70 16.85 12.00
CA ARG A 56 11.37 15.82 13.01
C ARG A 56 11.55 14.42 12.44
N ARG A 57 11.50 13.41 13.31
CA ARG A 57 11.43 12.00 12.90
C ARG A 57 10.12 11.77 12.14
N ALA A 58 10.16 10.87 11.15
CA ALA A 58 8.97 10.42 10.44
C ALA A 58 7.93 9.83 11.41
N THR A 59 6.68 10.29 11.26
CA THR A 59 5.51 9.81 12.00
C THR A 59 4.71 8.88 11.10
N ALA A 60 4.15 7.79 11.62
CA ALA A 60 3.34 6.86 10.82
C ALA A 60 2.10 7.55 10.23
N SER A 61 1.77 7.22 8.98
CA SER A 61 0.57 7.74 8.31
C SER A 61 -0.72 7.24 8.96
N GLN A 62 -1.75 8.07 8.98
CA GLN A 62 -3.10 7.62 9.34
C GLN A 62 -3.63 6.56 8.36
N PRO A 63 -4.27 5.49 8.85
CA PRO A 63 -4.96 4.54 8.00
C PRO A 63 -6.11 5.17 7.20
N TRP A 64 -6.38 4.65 6.01
CA TRP A 64 -7.50 5.03 5.15
C TRP A 64 -8.41 3.84 4.84
N HIS A 65 -9.64 4.16 4.45
CA HIS A 65 -10.63 3.21 3.96
C HIS A 65 -10.75 3.34 2.44
N GLY A 66 -11.03 2.23 1.75
CA GLY A 66 -11.12 2.16 0.28
C GLY A 66 -12.53 2.00 -0.25
#